data_AF-A0A644WI54-F1
#
_entry.id   AF-A0A644WI54-F1
#
_cell.length_a   1.000
_cell.length_b   1.000
_cell.length_c   1.000
_cell.angle_alpha   90.00
_cell.angle_beta   90.00
_cell.angle_gamma   90.00
#
_symmetry.space_group_name_H-M   'P 1'
#
loop_
_entity.id
_entity.type
_entity.pdbx_description
1 polymer ?
#
loop_
_entity_poly.entity_id
_entity_poly.type
_entity_poly.pdbx_seq_one_letter_code
_entity_poly.pdbx_strand_id
1 'polypeptide(L)'
;MKQFLRFLLRFIIGVVSAAALLVLLFWLFLVATGVAKYPRLTVEYKFHRYERSFETVYQFIDDFDLTPYENGKEPKSHLFAERNDMENSEQSYNIYSSNFRDHLSIEIDDESVSNALDVLFDQAGIAFISQFSESKDKDVYFAIKEYAGVVYSKSGEMPTDTPSNMYYYFSPMNGNWFYWYCDDN
;
A
#
# COMPACT_ATOMS: atom_id res chain seq x y z
N MET A 1 -32.94 45.31 25.86
CA MET A 1 -31.71 45.23 25.04
C MET A 1 -30.74 44.12 25.46
N LYS A 2 -30.21 44.07 26.71
CA LYS A 2 -29.20 43.06 27.11
C LYS A 2 -29.64 41.59 26.97
N GLN A 3 -30.89 41.26 27.29
CA GLN A 3 -31.37 39.86 27.20
C GLN A 3 -31.59 39.40 25.76
N PHE A 4 -32.13 40.27 24.90
CA PHE A 4 -32.28 40.00 23.47
C PHE A 4 -30.92 39.77 22.80
N LEU A 5 -29.91 40.60 23.12
CA LEU A 5 -28.55 40.44 22.60
C LEU A 5 -27.91 39.11 23.05
N ARG A 6 -28.14 38.71 24.31
CA ARG A 6 -27.67 37.41 24.83
C ARG A 6 -28.37 36.22 24.17
N PHE A 7 -29.66 36.36 23.87
CA PHE A 7 -30.42 35.34 23.14
C PHE A 7 -29.91 35.21 21.70
N LEU A 8 -29.72 36.33 21.00
CA LEU A 8 -29.18 36.36 19.64
C LEU A 8 -27.79 35.71 19.57
N LEU A 9 -26.90 36.02 20.53
CA LEU A 9 -25.57 35.42 20.61
C LEU A 9 -25.62 33.89 20.80
N ARG A 10 -26.47 33.41 21.72
CA ARG A 10 -26.65 31.96 21.96
C ARG A 10 -27.24 31.26 20.74
N PHE A 11 -28.16 31.92 20.04
CA PHE A 11 -28.74 31.41 18.80
C PHE A 11 -27.67 31.28 17.70
N ILE A 12 -26.85 32.32 17.49
CA ILE A 12 -25.74 32.28 16.53
C ILE A 12 -24.76 31.16 16.86
N ILE A 13 -24.36 31.02 18.12
CA ILE A 13 -23.46 29.94 18.55
C ILE A 13 -24.10 28.58 18.26
N GLY A 14 -25.37 28.38 18.60
CA GLY A 14 -26.08 27.13 18.32
C GLY A 14 -26.12 26.79 16.82
N VAL A 15 -26.40 27.77 15.97
CA VAL A 15 -26.42 27.59 14.51
C VAL A 15 -25.02 27.27 13.97
N VAL A 16 -23.99 27.99 14.42
CA VAL A 16 -22.60 27.75 14.00
C VAL A 16 -22.12 26.37 14.46
N SER A 17 -22.42 25.97 15.69
CA SER A 17 -22.09 24.64 16.20
C SER A 17 -22.81 23.53 15.43
N ALA A 18 -24.09 23.70 15.11
CA ALA A 18 -24.83 22.74 14.30
C ALA A 18 -24.28 22.63 12.87
N ALA A 19 -23.95 23.76 12.24
CA ALA A 19 -23.32 23.77 10.92
C ALA A 19 -21.95 23.09 10.94
N ALA A 20 -21.11 23.38 11.94
CA ALA A 20 -19.80 22.74 12.10
C ALA A 20 -19.93 21.22 12.29
N LEU A 21 -20.90 20.77 13.07
CA LEU A 21 -21.18 19.35 13.26
C LEU A 21 -21.63 18.67 11.96
N LEU A 22 -22.49 19.32 11.17
CA LEU A 22 -22.92 18.80 9.87
C LEU A 22 -21.75 18.69 8.89
N VAL A 23 -20.86 19.69 8.85
CA VAL A 23 -19.63 19.65 8.03
C VAL A 23 -18.72 18.50 8.46
N LEU A 24 -18.53 18.31 9.78
CA LEU A 24 -17.74 17.21 10.32
C LEU A 24 -18.33 15.85 9.94
N LEU A 25 -19.64 15.67 10.13
CA LEU A 25 -20.34 14.42 9.78
C LEU A 25 -20.29 14.14 8.28
N PHE A 26 -20.45 15.17 7.45
CA PHE A 26 -20.31 15.04 6.00
C PHE A 26 -18.89 14.66 5.60
N TRP A 27 -17.87 15.28 6.23
CA TRP A 27 -16.48 14.92 6.00
C TRP A 27 -16.18 13.48 6.42
N LEU A 28 -16.64 13.05 7.59
CA LEU A 28 -16.52 11.66 8.05
C LEU A 28 -17.24 10.69 7.11
N PHE A 29 -18.41 11.05 6.60
CA PHE A 29 -19.14 10.26 5.62
C PHE A 29 -18.35 10.11 4.32
N LEU A 30 -17.78 11.18 3.78
CA LEU A 30 -16.95 11.13 2.57
C LEU A 30 -15.69 10.27 2.76
N VAL A 31 -15.08 10.32 3.94
CA VAL A 31 -13.94 9.46 4.31
C VAL A 31 -14.38 8.01 4.42
N ALA A 32 -15.47 7.71 5.13
CA ALA A 32 -15.95 6.35 5.34
C ALA A 32 -16.46 5.67 4.06
N THR A 33 -17.04 6.45 3.14
CA THR A 33 -17.54 5.96 1.84
C THR A 33 -16.46 5.91 0.76
N GLY A 34 -15.25 6.41 1.04
CA GLY A 34 -14.14 6.44 0.07
C GLY A 34 -14.36 7.37 -1.13
N VAL A 35 -15.39 8.24 -1.08
CA VAL A 35 -15.70 9.21 -2.13
C VAL A 35 -14.59 10.25 -2.26
N ALA A 36 -14.03 10.67 -1.12
CA ALA A 36 -12.78 11.42 -1.13
C ALA A 36 -11.61 10.42 -1.18
N LYS A 37 -11.06 10.19 -2.38
CA LYS A 37 -9.79 9.47 -2.52
C LYS A 37 -8.72 10.30 -1.80
N TYR A 38 -8.32 9.89 -0.60
CA TYR A 38 -7.08 10.35 0.05
C TYR A 38 -6.12 9.16 0.08
N PRO A 39 -5.51 8.79 -1.07
CA PRO A 39 -4.65 7.62 -1.15
C PRO A 39 -3.51 7.73 -0.15
N ARG A 40 -2.91 8.92 -0.08
CA ARG A 40 -1.81 9.23 0.85
C ARG A 40 -2.13 8.92 2.32
N LEU A 41 -3.18 9.54 2.89
CA LEU A 41 -3.54 9.32 4.31
C LEU A 41 -3.93 7.86 4.58
N THR A 42 -4.57 7.20 3.61
CA THR A 42 -4.99 5.80 3.75
C THR A 42 -3.79 4.85 3.74
N VAL A 43 -2.83 5.08 2.83
CA VAL A 43 -1.60 4.29 2.73
C VAL A 43 -0.74 4.52 3.97
N GLU A 44 -0.56 5.76 4.41
CA GLU A 44 0.17 6.10 5.64
C GLU A 44 -0.45 5.42 6.87
N TYR A 45 -1.77 5.49 7.02
CA TYR A 45 -2.47 4.83 8.12
C TYR A 45 -2.26 3.30 8.10
N LYS A 46 -2.42 2.67 6.94
CA LYS A 46 -2.25 1.22 6.78
C LYS A 46 -0.80 0.80 7.04
N PHE A 47 0.16 1.55 6.52
CA PHE A 47 1.57 1.33 6.77
C PHE A 47 1.87 1.32 8.28
N HIS A 48 1.49 2.38 8.98
CA HIS A 48 1.74 2.47 10.42
C HIS A 48 1.01 1.42 11.25
N ARG A 49 -0.21 1.07 10.85
CA ARG A 49 -1.00 0.06 11.57
C ARG A 49 -0.38 -1.34 11.44
N TYR A 50 0.27 -1.64 10.32
CA TYR A 50 0.79 -2.97 9.99
C TYR A 50 2.30 -2.97 9.71
N GLU A 51 3.04 -2.00 10.26
CA GLU A 51 4.45 -1.73 9.95
C GLU A 51 5.33 -2.98 10.08
N ARG A 52 5.12 -3.77 11.13
CA ARG A 52 5.84 -5.03 11.34
C ARG A 52 5.61 -6.04 10.23
N SER A 53 4.38 -6.16 9.71
CA SER A 53 4.09 -7.08 8.61
C SER A 53 4.75 -6.63 7.31
N PHE A 54 4.78 -5.32 7.03
CA PHE A 54 5.53 -4.77 5.90
C PHE A 54 7.03 -5.08 6.04
N GLU A 55 7.61 -4.84 7.21
CA GLU A 55 9.04 -5.09 7.46
C GLU A 55 9.40 -6.58 7.34
N THR A 56 8.59 -7.48 7.91
CA THR A 56 8.81 -8.93 7.83
C THR A 56 8.79 -9.43 6.38
N VAL A 57 7.80 -9.02 5.59
CA VAL A 57 7.72 -9.44 4.18
C VAL A 57 8.81 -8.77 3.32
N TYR A 58 9.15 -7.51 3.61
CA TYR A 58 10.26 -6.82 2.95
C TYR A 58 11.59 -7.55 3.18
N GLN A 59 11.91 -7.89 4.44
CA GLN A 59 13.14 -8.61 4.78
C GLN A 59 13.19 -9.97 4.08
N PHE A 60 12.08 -10.72 4.08
CA PHE A 60 11.99 -11.97 3.35
C PHE A 60 12.31 -11.80 1.86
N ILE A 61 11.71 -10.81 1.19
CA ILE A 61 11.91 -10.57 -0.25
C ILE A 61 13.34 -10.07 -0.55
N ASP A 62 13.92 -9.20 0.28
CA ASP A 62 15.27 -8.66 0.06
C ASP A 62 16.35 -9.74 0.27
N ASP A 63 16.15 -10.65 1.23
CA ASP A 63 17.10 -11.72 1.57
C ASP A 63 16.90 -12.99 0.72
N PHE A 64 15.81 -13.10 -0.03
CA PHE A 64 15.51 -14.30 -0.81
C PHE A 64 16.51 -14.50 -1.95
N ASP A 65 17.21 -15.64 -1.96
CA ASP A 65 18.14 -15.97 -3.02
C ASP A 65 17.40 -16.45 -4.28
N LEU A 66 17.35 -15.57 -5.28
CA LEU A 66 16.77 -15.86 -6.59
C LEU A 66 17.70 -16.66 -7.51
N THR A 67 18.98 -16.83 -7.17
CA THR A 67 19.98 -17.53 -8.00
C THR A 67 19.52 -18.91 -8.51
N PRO A 68 18.83 -19.75 -7.72
CA PRO A 68 18.33 -21.06 -8.18
C PRO A 68 17.28 -20.98 -9.29
N TYR A 69 16.60 -19.84 -9.40
CA TYR A 69 15.52 -19.59 -10.36
C TYR A 69 16.01 -18.84 -11.61
N GLU A 70 17.22 -18.28 -11.56
CA GLU A 70 17.84 -17.61 -12.69
C GLU A 70 18.39 -18.63 -13.69
N ASN A 71 18.00 -18.49 -14.96
CA ASN A 71 18.50 -19.34 -16.06
C ASN A 71 19.67 -18.69 -16.84
N GLY A 72 20.27 -17.64 -16.27
CA GLY A 72 21.38 -16.89 -16.87
C GLY A 72 21.01 -16.02 -18.08
N LYS A 73 19.71 -15.82 -18.36
CA LYS A 73 19.21 -14.94 -19.42
C LYS A 73 18.44 -13.76 -18.82
N GLU A 74 18.52 -12.60 -19.49
CA GLU A 74 17.65 -11.45 -19.19
C GLU A 74 16.19 -11.71 -19.63
N PRO A 75 15.19 -11.13 -18.94
CA PRO A 75 15.31 -10.34 -17.72
C PRO A 75 15.59 -11.21 -16.49
N LYS A 76 16.36 -10.67 -15.54
CA LYS A 76 16.58 -11.32 -14.23
C LYS A 76 15.25 -11.64 -13.55
N SER A 77 15.24 -12.74 -12.81
CA SER A 77 14.11 -13.16 -12.01
C SER A 77 13.71 -12.10 -11.00
N HIS A 78 12.40 -11.93 -10.81
CA HIS A 78 11.83 -11.07 -9.78
C HIS A 78 10.82 -11.83 -8.93
N LEU A 79 10.75 -11.47 -7.65
CA LEU A 79 9.71 -11.95 -6.75
C LEU A 79 8.43 -11.16 -6.91
N PHE A 80 7.34 -11.88 -7.10
CA PHE A 80 5.99 -11.36 -7.02
C PHE A 80 5.20 -12.19 -6.02
N ALA A 81 4.37 -11.51 -5.23
CA ALA A 81 3.38 -12.13 -4.38
C ALA A 81 2.00 -11.56 -4.70
N GLU A 82 1.04 -12.43 -4.95
CA GLU A 82 -0.37 -12.09 -5.17
C GLU A 82 -1.27 -13.12 -4.49
N ARG A 83 -2.54 -12.75 -4.29
CA ARG A 83 -3.53 -13.66 -3.71
C ARG A 83 -3.79 -14.83 -4.65
N ASN A 84 -3.85 -16.05 -4.11
CA ASN A 84 -4.27 -17.21 -4.87
C ASN A 84 -5.79 -17.32 -4.84
N ASP A 85 -6.45 -16.86 -5.90
CA ASP A 85 -7.93 -16.89 -5.99
C ASP A 85 -8.48 -18.27 -6.38
N MET A 86 -7.64 -19.31 -6.46
CA MET A 86 -8.09 -20.67 -6.76
C MET A 86 -8.77 -21.31 -5.53
N GLU A 87 -10.03 -21.69 -5.71
CA GLU A 87 -10.98 -22.18 -4.70
C GLU A 87 -10.54 -23.44 -3.89
N ASN A 88 -9.42 -24.08 -4.25
CA ASN A 88 -8.90 -25.30 -3.61
C ASN A 88 -7.37 -25.32 -3.47
N SER A 89 -6.73 -24.16 -3.39
CA SER A 89 -5.28 -24.12 -3.16
C SER A 89 -4.96 -24.37 -1.68
N GLU A 90 -3.90 -25.14 -1.41
CA GLU A 90 -3.36 -25.32 -0.04
C GLU A 90 -2.64 -24.05 0.47
N GLN A 91 -2.34 -23.11 -0.44
CA GLN A 91 -1.61 -21.87 -0.16
C GLN A 91 -2.43 -20.64 -0.57
N SER A 92 -2.67 -19.74 0.39
CA SER A 92 -3.45 -18.50 0.20
C SER A 92 -2.82 -17.49 -0.79
N TYR A 93 -1.54 -17.63 -1.11
CA TYR A 93 -0.78 -16.70 -1.95
C TYR A 93 0.09 -17.45 -2.94
N ASN A 94 0.21 -16.89 -4.14
CA ASN A 94 1.22 -17.30 -5.10
C ASN A 94 2.43 -16.39 -4.90
N ILE A 95 3.52 -16.92 -4.35
CA ILE A 95 4.83 -16.30 -4.52
C ILE A 95 5.51 -16.99 -5.69
N TYR A 96 5.98 -16.20 -6.65
CA TYR A 96 6.71 -16.75 -7.77
C TYR A 96 7.89 -15.89 -8.19
N SER A 97 8.91 -16.59 -8.70
CA SER A 97 9.91 -15.97 -9.55
C SER A 97 9.32 -15.86 -10.95
N SER A 98 9.29 -14.65 -11.51
CA SER A 98 8.90 -14.43 -12.90
C SER A 98 10.03 -13.73 -13.66
N ASN A 99 10.13 -14.09 -14.94
CA ASN A 99 10.86 -13.36 -15.97
C ASN A 99 9.87 -12.89 -17.07
N PHE A 100 8.60 -12.70 -16.67
CA PHE A 100 7.40 -12.50 -17.49
C PHE A 100 6.92 -13.70 -18.31
N ARG A 101 7.62 -14.84 -18.35
CA ARG A 101 7.21 -16.03 -19.15
C ARG A 101 6.86 -17.25 -18.32
N ASP A 102 7.64 -17.53 -17.28
CA ASP A 102 7.44 -18.70 -16.43
C ASP A 102 7.13 -18.24 -14.99
N HIS A 103 6.10 -18.81 -14.38
CA HIS A 103 5.75 -18.59 -12.97
C HIS A 103 6.26 -19.79 -12.17
N LEU A 104 7.42 -19.64 -11.53
CA LEU A 104 7.98 -20.68 -10.66
C LEU A 104 7.52 -20.42 -9.24
N SER A 105 6.61 -21.24 -8.74
CA SER A 105 6.09 -21.15 -7.37
C SER A 105 7.22 -21.32 -6.35
N ILE A 106 7.16 -20.50 -5.30
CA ILE A 106 8.09 -20.49 -4.18
C ILE A 106 7.29 -20.85 -2.94
N GLU A 107 7.67 -21.95 -2.29
CA GLU A 107 7.10 -22.36 -1.01
C GLU A 107 7.69 -21.51 0.12
N ILE A 108 6.83 -21.06 1.03
CA ILE A 108 7.22 -20.34 2.24
C ILE A 108 7.07 -21.29 3.43
N ASP A 109 8.19 -21.69 4.01
CA ASP A 109 8.21 -22.52 5.22
C ASP A 109 8.19 -21.70 6.51
N ASP A 110 8.34 -20.37 6.41
CA ASP A 110 8.36 -19.46 7.55
C ASP A 110 6.95 -18.98 7.91
N GLU A 111 6.44 -19.51 9.03
CA GLU A 111 5.12 -19.15 9.58
C GLU A 111 4.98 -17.65 9.87
N SER A 112 6.07 -16.95 10.22
CA SER A 112 6.04 -15.51 10.48
C SER A 112 5.80 -14.71 9.19
N VAL A 113 6.37 -15.15 8.06
CA VAL A 113 6.16 -14.55 6.75
C VAL A 113 4.75 -14.83 6.27
N SER A 114 4.26 -16.06 6.40
CA SER A 114 2.87 -16.41 6.04
C SER A 114 1.85 -15.59 6.83
N ASN A 115 2.02 -15.46 8.15
CA ASN A 115 1.15 -14.61 8.98
C ASN A 115 1.24 -13.12 8.61
N ALA A 116 2.43 -12.63 8.24
CA ALA A 116 2.60 -11.26 7.80
C ALA A 116 1.87 -11.01 6.47
N LEU A 117 1.95 -11.95 5.51
CA LEU A 117 1.22 -11.90 4.25
C LEU A 117 -0.30 -11.90 4.49
N ASP A 118 -0.82 -12.73 5.39
CA ASP A 118 -2.23 -12.71 5.78
C ASP A 118 -2.68 -11.33 6.28
N VAL A 119 -1.91 -10.73 7.17
CA VAL A 119 -2.22 -9.36 7.65
C VAL A 119 -2.18 -8.36 6.50
N LEU A 120 -1.20 -8.44 5.61
CA LEU A 120 -1.04 -7.50 4.51
C LEU A 120 -2.17 -7.62 3.47
N PHE A 121 -2.48 -8.81 3.01
CA PHE A 121 -3.51 -9.02 1.99
C PHE A 121 -4.92 -8.85 2.55
N ASP A 122 -5.24 -9.42 3.71
CA ASP A 122 -6.61 -9.39 4.25
C ASP A 122 -6.93 -8.11 5.01
N GLN A 123 -5.99 -7.57 5.78
CA GLN A 123 -6.25 -6.44 6.67
C GLN A 123 -5.69 -5.11 6.12
N ALA A 124 -4.49 -5.13 5.54
CA ALA A 124 -3.93 -3.95 4.89
C ALA A 124 -4.47 -3.77 3.47
N GLY A 125 -5.11 -4.78 2.87
CA GLY A 125 -5.69 -4.70 1.52
C GLY A 125 -4.64 -4.45 0.46
N ILE A 126 -3.50 -5.14 0.59
CA ILE A 126 -2.49 -5.23 -0.45
C ILE A 126 -3.09 -6.00 -1.64
N ALA A 127 -2.85 -5.49 -2.85
CA ALA A 127 -3.26 -6.13 -4.10
C ALA A 127 -2.15 -7.06 -4.61
N PHE A 128 -0.91 -6.58 -4.62
CA PHE A 128 0.27 -7.38 -4.96
C PHE A 128 1.52 -6.79 -4.32
N ILE A 129 2.57 -7.59 -4.25
CA ILE A 129 3.91 -7.21 -3.82
C ILE A 129 4.88 -7.59 -4.94
N SER A 130 5.82 -6.72 -5.30
CA SER A 130 6.74 -6.96 -6.41
C SER A 130 8.12 -6.37 -6.15
N GLN A 131 9.16 -7.13 -6.45
CA GLN A 131 10.54 -6.65 -6.52
C GLN A 131 10.91 -6.41 -7.99
N PHE A 132 11.28 -5.19 -8.38
CA PHE A 132 11.71 -4.95 -9.77
C PHE A 132 13.22 -5.16 -9.91
N SER A 133 13.62 -6.12 -10.73
CA SER A 133 15.05 -6.46 -10.93
C SER A 133 15.78 -5.50 -11.87
N GLU A 134 15.05 -4.72 -12.68
CA GLU A 134 15.61 -3.77 -13.65
C GLU A 134 16.10 -2.47 -12.98
N SER A 135 15.57 -2.17 -11.78
CA SER A 135 16.10 -1.12 -10.92
C SER A 135 17.48 -1.53 -10.41
N LYS A 136 18.43 -0.59 -10.43
CA LYS A 136 19.77 -0.78 -9.85
C LYS A 136 19.72 -1.24 -8.39
N ASP A 137 18.62 -0.93 -7.71
CA ASP A 137 18.50 -1.01 -6.26
C ASP A 137 17.56 -2.14 -5.80
N LYS A 138 16.91 -2.88 -6.71
CA LYS A 138 15.97 -3.97 -6.42
C LYS A 138 14.86 -3.57 -5.44
N ASP A 139 14.24 -2.43 -5.67
CA ASP A 139 13.22 -1.90 -4.77
C ASP A 139 12.00 -2.83 -4.65
N VAL A 140 11.41 -2.89 -3.45
CA VAL A 140 10.25 -3.73 -3.15
C VAL A 140 9.00 -2.86 -3.01
N TYR A 141 8.01 -3.13 -3.85
CA TYR A 141 6.76 -2.38 -3.94
C TYR A 141 5.64 -3.18 -3.30
N PHE A 142 4.86 -2.49 -2.45
CA PHE A 142 3.66 -2.99 -1.80
C PHE A 142 2.46 -2.18 -2.29
N ALA A 143 1.68 -2.73 -3.21
CA ALA A 143 0.54 -2.04 -3.80
C ALA A 143 -0.69 -2.18 -2.92
N ILE A 144 -1.16 -1.08 -2.33
CA ILE A 144 -2.44 -0.98 -1.62
C ILE A 144 -3.52 -0.58 -2.63
N LYS A 145 -4.17 -1.58 -3.24
CA LYS A 145 -4.97 -1.44 -4.49
C LYS A 145 -4.09 -1.03 -5.69
N GLU A 146 -4.65 -1.04 -6.90
CA GLU A 146 -3.92 -0.78 -8.16
C GLU A 146 -3.24 0.60 -8.26
N TYR A 147 -3.55 1.55 -7.38
CA TYR A 147 -3.24 2.98 -7.59
C TYR A 147 -2.45 3.64 -6.46
N ALA A 148 -2.02 2.93 -5.41
CA ALA A 148 -1.20 3.54 -4.36
C ALA A 148 -0.45 2.48 -3.56
N GLY A 149 0.60 2.85 -2.84
CA GLY A 149 1.37 1.88 -2.07
C GLY A 149 2.60 2.44 -1.38
N VAL A 150 3.42 1.52 -0.89
CA VAL A 150 4.69 1.77 -0.21
C VAL A 150 5.82 1.12 -1.01
N VAL A 151 6.95 1.80 -1.13
CA VAL A 151 8.17 1.28 -1.72
C VAL A 151 9.29 1.32 -0.70
N TYR A 152 9.96 0.20 -0.54
CA TYR A 152 11.23 0.10 0.16
C TYR A 152 12.35 0.26 -0.86
N SER A 153 13.03 1.40 -0.79
CA SER A 153 14.17 1.72 -1.64
C SER A 153 15.46 1.31 -0.94
N LYS A 154 16.25 0.43 -1.56
CA LYS A 154 17.50 -0.06 -0.94
C LYS A 154 18.57 1.01 -0.87
N SER A 155 18.64 1.88 -1.87
CA SER A 155 19.54 3.04 -1.92
C SER A 155 19.05 4.20 -1.04
N GLY A 156 17.77 4.20 -0.68
CA GLY A 156 17.08 5.33 -0.04
C GLY A 156 16.76 6.47 -1.02
N GLU A 157 17.19 6.38 -2.28
CA GLU A 157 16.84 7.34 -3.33
C GLU A 157 15.40 7.14 -3.79
N MET A 158 14.85 8.16 -4.47
CA MET A 158 13.50 8.09 -5.00
C MET A 158 13.40 6.96 -6.04
N PRO A 159 12.42 6.04 -5.92
CA PRO A 159 12.26 4.98 -6.90
C PRO A 159 12.01 5.55 -8.30
N THR A 160 12.68 4.99 -9.30
CA THR A 160 12.55 5.41 -10.70
C THR A 160 11.60 4.53 -11.50
N ASP A 161 11.34 3.33 -10.99
CA ASP A 161 10.56 2.32 -11.68
C ASP A 161 9.10 2.38 -11.23
N THR A 162 8.21 1.92 -12.10
CA THR A 162 6.76 1.93 -11.81
C THR A 162 6.16 0.58 -12.19
N PRO A 163 5.28 0.00 -11.35
CA PRO A 163 4.74 -1.34 -11.58
C PRO A 163 3.80 -1.45 -12.78
N SER A 164 3.34 -0.32 -13.30
CA SER A 164 2.63 -0.16 -14.57
C SER A 164 3.17 1.11 -15.21
N ASN A 165 3.22 1.23 -16.55
CA ASN A 165 3.63 2.43 -17.31
C ASN A 165 2.70 3.65 -17.06
N MET A 166 2.42 3.95 -15.81
CA MET A 166 1.51 4.93 -15.26
C MET A 166 2.33 5.95 -14.49
N TYR A 167 1.90 7.21 -14.52
CA TYR A 167 2.55 8.26 -13.76
C TYR A 167 2.15 8.17 -12.27
N TYR A 168 3.14 7.95 -11.42
CA TYR A 168 2.99 7.95 -9.97
C TYR A 168 3.71 9.16 -9.36
N TYR A 169 3.11 9.75 -8.32
CA TYR A 169 3.82 10.65 -7.43
C TYR A 169 4.52 9.85 -6.35
N PHE A 170 5.76 10.21 -6.05
CA PHE A 170 6.52 9.67 -4.93
C PHE A 170 6.72 10.73 -3.86
N SER A 171 6.57 10.36 -2.60
CA SER A 171 6.90 11.22 -1.46
C SER A 171 7.66 10.41 -0.43
N PRO A 172 8.79 10.93 0.09
CA PRO A 172 9.47 10.29 1.20
C PRO A 172 8.66 10.53 2.47
N MET A 173 8.50 9.49 3.29
CA MET A 173 7.88 9.57 4.60
C MET A 173 8.34 8.41 5.49
N ASN A 174 8.75 8.70 6.72
CA ASN A 174 9.20 7.71 7.69
C ASN A 174 10.30 6.75 7.18
N GLY A 175 11.23 7.26 6.38
CA GLY A 175 12.33 6.44 5.83
C GLY A 175 11.95 5.53 4.66
N ASN A 176 10.67 5.53 4.25
CA ASN A 176 10.18 4.80 3.08
C ASN A 176 9.60 5.75 2.03
N TRP A 177 9.36 5.24 0.83
CA TRP A 177 8.72 5.99 -0.24
C TRP A 177 7.26 5.59 -0.38
N PHE A 178 6.39 6.58 -0.50
CA PHE A 178 4.96 6.36 -0.69
C PHE A 178 4.61 6.79 -2.09
N TYR A 179 3.82 5.97 -2.78
CA TYR A 179 3.40 6.26 -4.15
C TYR A 179 1.88 6.24 -4.31
N TRP A 180 1.40 7.05 -5.25
CA TRP A 180 0.00 7.05 -5.67
C TRP A 180 -0.14 7.52 -7.11
N TYR A 181 -1.11 6.95 -7.81
CA TYR A 181 -1.44 7.24 -9.19
C TYR A 181 -1.89 8.69 -9.31
N CYS A 182 -1.40 9.35 -10.35
CA CYS A 182 -1.95 10.63 -10.80
C CYS A 182 -3.20 10.33 -11.63
N ASP A 183 -4.38 10.48 -11.01
CA ASP A 183 -5.63 10.59 -11.77
C ASP A 183 -5.56 11.97 -12.44
N ASP A 184 -5.00 12.04 -13.66
CA ASP A 184 -4.99 13.23 -14.50
C ASP A 184 -6.45 13.60 -14.82
N ASN A 185 -7.07 14.40 -13.95
CA ASN A 185 -8.20 15.25 -14.30
C ASN A 185 -7.71 16.66 -14.58
#